data_AF-A0A0G0LYB4-F1
#
_entry.id   AF-A0A0G0LYB4-F1
#
_cell.length_a   1.000
_cell.length_b   1.000
_cell.length_c   1.000
_cell.angle_alpha   90.00
_cell.angle_beta   90.00
_cell.angle_gamma   90.00
#
_symmetry.space_group_name_H-M   'P 1'
#
loop_
_entity.id
_entity.type
_entity.pdbx_description
1 polymer ?
#
loop_
_entity_poly.entity_id
_entity_poly.type
_entity_poly.pdbx_seq_one_letter_code
_entity_poly.pdbx_strand_id
1 'polypeptide(L)'
;EVDRNKEIVFHDPSFGDGSVTRVHNIFNHPNYNGRTDNPRLLEEVRAKKLPDWMLIPDEGNPYSNDLVKDYWQSIREKVKKTLINTAASSPSTPTKIPTPSPTATSTATPRPTETPTPKPTPTPEVKTFKKDILREQLTPIIYSKIEQIRAERAAQDPEYYNRINKELNEGKINILITGGREDDPLTDSIQLFSWDPNTNTLYAVAFPRDLQSPEALNKTKDPTNSRINQALGKGGPELLRLAIENATALSVDLYMHTNFDVLKDVINKTIGTIDIEFDKDIVDNAYPTEDNGIKRIFYPKGKNTLTGEDLKDLELTPHPFQEKMTLKSL
;
A
#
# COMPACT_ATOMS: atom_id res chain seq x y z
N GLU A 1 1.38 -5.63 11.54
CA GLU A 1 2.43 -6.27 10.72
C GLU A 1 1.85 -6.57 9.35
N VAL A 2 2.31 -5.87 8.31
CA VAL A 2 2.01 -6.25 6.92
C VAL A 2 3.10 -7.26 6.55
N ASP A 3 2.71 -8.52 6.39
CA ASP A 3 3.59 -9.58 5.89
C ASP A 3 4.09 -9.18 4.49
N ARG A 4 5.37 -9.45 4.13
CA ARG A 4 5.90 -9.20 2.77
C ARG A 4 5.09 -9.95 1.69
N ASN A 5 4.42 -11.05 2.06
CA ASN A 5 3.48 -11.73 1.17
C ASN A 5 2.19 -10.92 0.90
N LYS A 6 2.00 -9.79 1.58
CA LYS A 6 0.85 -8.90 1.48
C LYS A 6 1.23 -7.51 0.94
N GLU A 7 2.48 -7.33 0.52
CA GLU A 7 2.95 -6.13 -0.17
C GLU A 7 3.20 -6.43 -1.66
N ILE A 8 2.77 -5.50 -2.51
CA ILE A 8 2.94 -5.58 -3.96
C ILE A 8 3.68 -4.32 -4.42
N VAL A 9 4.93 -4.49 -4.81
CA VAL A 9 5.75 -3.43 -5.41
C VAL A 9 6.15 -3.84 -6.81
N PHE A 10 5.89 -3.02 -7.82
CA PHE A 10 6.19 -3.37 -9.22
C PHE A 10 7.63 -3.01 -9.58
N HIS A 11 8.40 -3.98 -10.09
CA HIS A 11 9.81 -3.79 -10.40
C HIS A 11 10.16 -4.10 -11.85
N ASP A 12 11.13 -3.34 -12.34
CA ASP A 12 11.90 -3.71 -13.51
C ASP A 12 12.61 -5.06 -13.27
N PRO A 13 12.74 -5.93 -14.29
CA PRO A 13 13.36 -7.25 -14.16
C PRO A 13 14.76 -7.22 -13.55
N SER A 14 15.50 -6.12 -13.78
CA SER A 14 16.85 -5.95 -13.23
C SER A 14 16.86 -5.77 -11.70
N PHE A 15 15.72 -5.45 -11.11
CA PHE A 15 15.57 -5.10 -9.69
C PHE A 15 14.52 -5.96 -8.97
N GLY A 16 13.81 -6.84 -9.67
CA GLY A 16 12.76 -7.62 -9.04
C GLY A 16 11.98 -8.50 -10.01
N ASP A 17 10.67 -8.34 -9.98
CA ASP A 17 9.72 -9.35 -10.47
C ASP A 17 9.36 -9.24 -11.95
N GLY A 18 9.83 -8.19 -12.63
CA GLY A 18 9.56 -7.96 -14.05
C GLY A 18 8.11 -7.63 -14.35
N SER A 19 7.38 -7.04 -13.41
CA SER A 19 6.00 -6.60 -13.66
C SER A 19 5.92 -5.34 -14.52
N VAL A 20 6.97 -4.52 -14.51
CA VAL A 20 7.14 -3.33 -15.34
C VAL A 20 8.54 -3.36 -15.96
N THR A 21 8.85 -2.53 -16.95
CA THR A 21 10.19 -2.41 -17.53
C THR A 21 10.47 -0.98 -17.94
N ARG A 22 11.70 -0.54 -17.69
CA ARG A 22 12.15 0.80 -18.10
C ARG A 22 12.32 0.89 -19.62
N VAL A 23 11.96 2.03 -20.19
CA VAL A 23 12.08 2.29 -21.63
C VAL A 23 13.50 2.05 -22.15
N HIS A 24 14.55 2.46 -21.43
CA HIS A 24 15.92 2.17 -21.86
C HIS A 24 16.27 0.68 -21.89
N ASN A 25 15.65 -0.14 -21.04
CA ASN A 25 15.84 -1.59 -21.06
C ASN A 25 15.15 -2.20 -22.28
N ILE A 26 13.96 -1.71 -22.65
CA ILE A 26 13.28 -2.08 -23.90
C ILE A 26 14.14 -1.68 -25.11
N PHE A 27 14.79 -0.51 -25.07
CA PHE A 27 15.67 -0.04 -26.14
C PHE A 27 16.93 -0.92 -26.30
N ASN A 28 17.63 -1.16 -25.19
CA ASN A 28 18.92 -1.84 -25.20
C ASN A 28 18.79 -3.36 -25.37
N HIS A 29 17.70 -3.94 -24.84
CA HIS A 29 17.48 -5.38 -24.76
C HIS A 29 16.04 -5.75 -25.18
N PRO A 30 15.61 -5.46 -26.42
CA PRO A 30 14.28 -5.80 -26.88
C PRO A 30 14.09 -7.32 -26.99
N ASN A 31 12.91 -7.82 -26.66
CA ASN A 31 12.54 -9.24 -26.69
C ASN A 31 13.48 -10.15 -25.87
N TYR A 32 13.97 -9.67 -24.73
CA TYR A 32 14.91 -10.42 -23.91
C TYR A 32 14.24 -11.60 -23.19
N ASN A 33 14.96 -12.71 -23.01
CA ASN A 33 14.56 -13.85 -22.16
C ASN A 33 13.15 -14.43 -22.43
N GLY A 34 12.76 -14.57 -23.71
CA GLY A 34 11.48 -15.15 -24.11
C GLY A 34 10.29 -14.19 -24.05
N ARG A 35 10.51 -12.95 -23.60
CA ARG A 35 9.56 -11.86 -23.68
C ARG A 35 9.36 -11.41 -25.13
N THR A 36 8.14 -11.01 -25.50
CA THR A 36 7.88 -10.35 -26.80
C THR A 36 7.37 -8.93 -26.61
N ASP A 37 8.15 -7.94 -27.04
CA ASP A 37 7.78 -6.54 -27.02
C ASP A 37 6.84 -6.16 -28.17
N ASN A 38 5.90 -5.25 -27.89
CA ASN A 38 5.01 -4.73 -28.91
C ASN A 38 5.81 -4.02 -30.03
N PRO A 39 5.63 -4.37 -31.32
CA PRO A 39 6.43 -3.80 -32.40
C PRO A 39 6.32 -2.29 -32.55
N ARG A 40 5.13 -1.72 -32.29
CA ARG A 40 4.91 -0.27 -32.39
C ARG A 40 5.53 0.47 -31.19
N LEU A 41 5.50 -0.14 -30.01
CA LEU A 41 6.22 0.37 -28.84
C LEU A 41 7.73 0.41 -29.14
N LEU A 42 8.28 -0.67 -29.70
CA LEU A 42 9.69 -0.72 -30.10
C LEU A 42 10.06 0.39 -31.09
N GLU A 43 9.17 0.72 -32.04
CA GLU A 43 9.36 1.83 -32.96
C GLU A 43 9.44 3.17 -32.22
N GLU A 44 8.53 3.44 -31.28
CA GLU A 44 8.52 4.69 -30.51
C GLU A 44 9.72 4.82 -29.58
N VAL A 45 10.13 3.72 -28.95
CA VAL A 45 11.32 3.65 -28.10
C VAL A 45 12.58 3.91 -28.94
N ARG A 46 12.73 3.27 -30.11
CA ARG A 46 13.88 3.50 -31.01
C ARG A 46 13.92 4.92 -31.55
N ALA A 47 12.75 5.52 -31.78
CA ALA A 47 12.62 6.90 -32.20
C ALA A 47 12.78 7.92 -31.06
N LYS A 48 13.07 7.47 -29.82
CA LYS A 48 13.20 8.31 -28.62
C LYS A 48 11.97 9.19 -28.34
N LYS A 49 10.78 8.69 -28.66
CA LYS A 49 9.51 9.37 -28.36
C LYS A 49 9.08 9.20 -26.90
N LEU A 50 9.63 8.19 -26.23
CA LEU A 50 9.40 7.92 -24.81
C LEU A 50 10.67 8.25 -24.00
N PRO A 51 10.56 8.85 -22.80
CA PRO A 51 11.70 9.09 -21.94
C PRO A 51 12.34 7.79 -21.42
N ASP A 52 13.67 7.72 -21.40
CA ASP A 52 14.44 6.53 -20.99
C ASP A 52 14.11 6.02 -19.58
N TRP A 53 13.72 6.91 -18.67
CA TRP A 53 13.40 6.60 -17.27
C TRP A 53 11.96 6.15 -17.05
N MET A 54 11.09 6.22 -18.07
CA MET A 54 9.68 5.83 -17.96
C MET A 54 9.55 4.31 -17.81
N LEU A 55 8.57 3.89 -17.01
CA LEU A 55 8.22 2.48 -16.80
C LEU A 55 6.97 2.13 -17.61
N ILE A 56 6.99 1.01 -18.31
CA ILE A 56 5.84 0.43 -19.02
C ILE A 56 5.56 -0.94 -18.39
N PRO A 57 4.29 -1.40 -18.26
CA PRO A 57 4.02 -2.80 -17.93
C PRO A 57 4.79 -3.76 -18.84
N ASP A 58 5.33 -4.84 -18.26
CA ASP A 58 6.03 -5.87 -19.03
C ASP A 58 5.09 -6.48 -20.08
N GLU A 59 5.58 -6.61 -21.31
CA GLU A 59 4.80 -7.02 -22.51
C GLU A 59 3.55 -6.17 -22.81
N GLY A 60 3.38 -5.01 -22.18
CA GLY A 60 2.20 -4.17 -22.37
C GLY A 60 2.08 -3.62 -23.78
N ASN A 61 0.87 -3.71 -24.36
CA ASN A 61 0.53 -3.09 -25.64
C ASN A 61 -0.28 -1.78 -25.43
N PRO A 62 0.36 -0.59 -25.46
CA PRO A 62 -0.34 0.69 -25.23
C PRO A 62 -1.28 1.09 -26.37
N TYR A 63 -1.32 0.33 -27.47
CA TYR A 63 -2.19 0.59 -28.63
C TYR A 63 -3.30 -0.44 -28.75
N SER A 64 -3.51 -1.30 -27.74
CA SER A 64 -4.65 -2.21 -27.78
C SER A 64 -5.97 -1.46 -27.67
N ASN A 65 -7.01 -2.01 -28.30
CA ASN A 65 -8.38 -1.60 -28.07
C ASN A 65 -8.84 -1.94 -26.65
N ASP A 66 -8.27 -3.00 -26.05
CA ASP A 66 -8.52 -3.42 -24.68
C ASP A 66 -7.23 -3.27 -23.86
N LEU A 67 -6.99 -2.05 -23.38
CA LEU A 67 -5.81 -1.73 -22.56
C LEU A 67 -5.83 -2.46 -21.22
N VAL A 68 -7.02 -2.76 -20.69
CA VAL A 68 -7.17 -3.56 -19.46
C VAL A 68 -6.54 -4.93 -19.64
N LYS A 69 -6.87 -5.60 -20.75
CA LYS A 69 -6.38 -6.94 -21.03
C LYS A 69 -4.94 -6.95 -21.53
N ASP A 70 -4.60 -6.09 -22.47
CA ASP A 70 -3.36 -6.25 -23.25
C ASP A 70 -2.24 -5.27 -22.84
N TYR A 71 -2.56 -4.20 -22.09
CA TYR A 71 -1.53 -3.29 -21.56
C TYR A 71 -1.22 -3.58 -20.09
N TRP A 72 -2.26 -3.77 -19.27
CA TRP A 72 -2.10 -3.94 -17.82
C TRP A 72 -1.89 -5.38 -17.35
N GLN A 73 -1.71 -6.34 -18.26
CA GLN A 73 -1.66 -7.78 -17.97
C GLN A 73 -0.67 -8.16 -16.86
N SER A 74 0.59 -7.74 -16.93
CA SER A 74 1.63 -8.13 -15.98
C SER A 74 1.32 -7.65 -14.55
N ILE A 75 0.83 -6.42 -14.43
CA ILE A 75 0.42 -5.81 -13.16
C ILE A 75 -0.81 -6.54 -12.61
N ARG A 76 -1.83 -6.78 -13.44
CA ARG A 76 -3.05 -7.49 -13.03
C ARG A 76 -2.77 -8.92 -12.59
N GLU A 77 -1.92 -9.64 -13.32
CA GLU A 77 -1.51 -11.01 -12.95
C GLU A 77 -0.78 -11.01 -11.59
N LYS A 78 0.11 -10.05 -11.35
CA LYS A 78 0.75 -9.91 -10.04
C LYS A 78 -0.26 -9.66 -8.92
N VAL A 79 -1.16 -8.69 -9.11
CA VAL A 79 -2.19 -8.35 -8.12
C VAL A 79 -3.05 -9.57 -7.82
N LYS A 80 -3.55 -10.24 -8.86
CA LYS A 80 -4.36 -11.45 -8.73
C LYS A 80 -3.62 -12.56 -7.99
N LYS A 81 -2.38 -12.85 -8.37
CA LYS A 81 -1.54 -13.89 -7.77
C LYS A 81 -1.36 -13.66 -6.27
N THR A 82 -1.15 -12.42 -5.84
CA THR A 82 -0.94 -12.10 -4.42
C THR A 82 -2.24 -12.11 -3.61
N LEU A 83 -3.31 -11.51 -4.13
CA LEU A 83 -4.57 -11.34 -3.40
C LEU A 83 -5.40 -12.63 -3.31
N ILE A 84 -5.26 -13.56 -4.27
CA ILE A 84 -6.01 -14.83 -4.31
C ILE A 84 -5.22 -15.99 -3.68
N ASN A 85 -3.94 -16.18 -4.00
CA ASN A 85 -3.20 -17.36 -3.50
C ASN A 85 -2.95 -17.33 -1.99
N THR A 86 -2.97 -16.15 -1.38
CA THR A 86 -2.85 -15.99 0.08
C THR A 86 -4.17 -16.30 0.81
N ALA A 87 -5.31 -16.28 0.13
CA ALA A 87 -6.61 -16.65 0.70
C ALA A 87 -6.80 -18.17 0.85
N ALA A 88 -6.09 -18.97 0.05
CA ALA A 88 -6.23 -20.44 0.03
C ALA A 88 -5.38 -21.17 1.09
N SER A 89 -4.49 -20.48 1.81
CA SER A 89 -3.53 -21.11 2.74
C SER A 89 -3.93 -21.06 4.22
N SER A 90 -5.21 -20.89 4.57
CA SER A 90 -5.70 -21.10 5.94
C SER A 90 -6.94 -21.98 5.97
N PRO A 91 -6.80 -23.19 6.53
CA PRO A 91 -7.59 -23.48 7.73
C PRO A 91 -6.76 -24.26 8.76
N SER A 92 -6.36 -23.61 9.86
CA SER A 92 -6.03 -24.35 11.09
C SER A 92 -7.30 -24.54 11.91
N THR A 93 -7.78 -25.78 11.91
CA THR A 93 -8.87 -26.30 12.73
C THR A 93 -8.61 -25.98 14.22
N PRO A 94 -9.60 -25.51 14.99
CA PRO A 94 -9.42 -25.33 16.43
C PRO A 94 -9.35 -26.71 17.11
N THR A 95 -8.14 -27.09 17.52
CA THR A 95 -7.91 -28.26 18.38
C THR A 95 -8.58 -28.01 19.73
N LYS A 96 -9.52 -28.89 20.09
CA LYS A 96 -10.20 -28.90 21.40
C LYS A 96 -9.16 -28.91 22.54
N ILE A 97 -9.21 -27.91 23.41
CA ILE A 97 -8.47 -27.90 24.68
C ILE A 97 -9.28 -28.73 25.69
N PRO A 98 -8.65 -29.66 26.44
CA PRO A 98 -9.35 -30.51 27.39
C PRO A 98 -9.74 -29.75 28.67
N THR A 99 -10.91 -30.11 29.19
CA THR A 99 -11.50 -29.65 30.46
C THR A 99 -10.69 -30.14 31.66
N PRO A 100 -10.28 -29.28 32.62
CA PRO A 100 -9.86 -29.74 33.93
C PRO A 100 -11.08 -30.00 34.84
N SER A 101 -11.07 -31.18 35.47
CA SER A 101 -12.03 -31.66 36.47
C SER A 101 -11.65 -31.14 37.89
N PRO A 102 -12.60 -30.93 38.82
CA PRO A 102 -12.35 -30.30 40.12
C PRO A 102 -12.11 -31.32 41.25
N THR A 103 -11.25 -31.03 42.24
CA THR A 103 -11.11 -31.66 43.60
C THR A 103 -9.91 -30.96 44.30
N ALA A 104 -9.82 -30.58 45.58
CA ALA A 104 -10.71 -30.47 46.74
C ALA A 104 -10.06 -29.54 47.81
N THR A 105 -10.89 -29.17 48.79
CA THR A 105 -10.73 -28.37 50.01
C THR A 105 -9.52 -28.68 50.91
N SER A 106 -8.94 -27.64 51.54
CA SER A 106 -8.41 -27.73 52.92
C SER A 106 -8.51 -26.39 53.68
N THR A 107 -8.67 -26.55 55.00
CA THR A 107 -9.19 -25.62 56.03
C THR A 107 -8.19 -24.57 56.56
N ALA A 108 -8.76 -23.53 57.19
CA ALA A 108 -8.18 -22.30 57.76
C ALA A 108 -7.17 -22.44 58.92
N THR A 109 -6.42 -21.35 59.23
CA THR A 109 -6.26 -20.59 60.53
C THR A 109 -5.03 -19.62 60.43
N PRO A 110 -4.81 -18.62 61.31
CA PRO A 110 -5.36 -17.27 61.41
C PRO A 110 -4.42 -16.12 60.94
N ARG A 111 -5.02 -14.92 60.84
CA ARG A 111 -4.49 -13.60 60.42
C ARG A 111 -3.58 -12.91 61.47
N PRO A 112 -2.48 -12.25 61.07
CA PRO A 112 -1.91 -11.13 61.80
C PRO A 112 -2.31 -9.77 61.21
N THR A 113 -2.29 -8.78 62.09
CA THR A 113 -2.83 -7.41 62.03
C THR A 113 -2.34 -6.54 60.87
N GLU A 114 -3.26 -5.79 60.26
CA GLU A 114 -3.04 -4.87 59.14
C GLU A 114 -2.29 -3.59 59.57
N THR A 115 -1.26 -3.24 58.78
CA THR A 115 -0.65 -1.91 58.77
C THR A 115 -1.43 -1.04 57.76
N PRO A 116 -1.76 0.23 58.05
CA PRO A 116 -2.56 1.06 57.14
C PRO A 116 -1.80 1.29 55.83
N THR A 117 -2.33 0.71 54.76
CA THR A 117 -1.84 0.89 53.38
C THR A 117 -2.46 2.17 52.82
N PRO A 118 -1.71 3.02 52.09
CA PRO A 118 -2.26 4.24 51.52
C PRO A 118 -3.43 3.94 50.56
N LYS A 119 -4.50 4.71 50.72
CA LYS A 119 -5.71 4.66 49.89
C LYS A 119 -5.32 4.74 48.40
N PRO A 120 -5.66 3.74 47.56
CA PRO A 120 -5.40 3.86 46.14
C PRO A 120 -6.19 5.03 45.57
N THR A 121 -5.49 5.96 44.94
CA THR A 121 -6.07 6.98 44.06
C THR A 121 -6.93 6.26 43.02
N PRO A 122 -8.21 6.63 42.81
CA PRO A 122 -9.02 6.02 41.79
C PRO A 122 -8.33 6.24 40.44
N THR A 123 -7.80 5.15 39.87
CA THR A 123 -7.34 5.12 38.49
C THR A 123 -8.56 5.45 37.62
N PRO A 124 -8.48 6.45 36.73
CA PRO A 124 -9.55 6.67 35.78
C PRO A 124 -9.74 5.39 34.97
N GLU A 125 -10.91 4.77 35.06
CA GLU A 125 -11.31 3.70 34.15
C GLU A 125 -11.34 4.29 32.74
N VAL A 126 -10.24 4.11 32.00
CA VAL A 126 -10.26 4.24 30.56
C VAL A 126 -11.19 3.13 30.08
N LYS A 127 -12.41 3.50 29.68
CA LYS A 127 -13.32 2.62 28.94
C LYS A 127 -12.61 2.26 27.64
N THR A 128 -11.83 1.19 27.69
CA THR A 128 -11.26 0.55 26.53
C THR A 128 -12.42 -0.04 25.76
N PHE A 129 -12.82 0.62 24.68
CA PHE A 129 -13.69 0.01 23.68
C PHE A 129 -12.99 -1.28 23.25
N LYS A 130 -13.59 -2.44 23.53
CA LYS A 130 -13.07 -3.70 23.01
C LYS A 130 -12.98 -3.57 21.49
N LYS A 131 -11.77 -3.71 20.95
CA LYS A 131 -11.40 -3.60 19.52
C LYS A 131 -12.38 -4.37 18.61
N ASP A 132 -12.97 -5.44 19.15
CA ASP A 132 -13.95 -6.30 18.48
C ASP A 132 -15.34 -5.67 18.31
N ILE A 133 -15.82 -4.84 19.24
CA ILE A 133 -17.17 -4.23 19.15
C ILE A 133 -17.22 -3.19 18.02
N LEU A 134 -16.17 -2.37 17.89
CA LEU A 134 -16.08 -1.40 16.81
C LEU A 134 -16.03 -2.11 15.45
N ARG A 135 -15.25 -3.19 15.33
CA ARG A 135 -15.16 -3.97 14.10
C ARG A 135 -16.46 -4.70 13.77
N GLU A 136 -17.05 -5.43 14.70
CA GLU A 136 -18.26 -6.23 14.47
C GLU A 136 -19.48 -5.36 14.13
N GLN A 137 -19.59 -4.16 14.72
CA GLN A 137 -20.75 -3.30 14.47
C GLN A 137 -20.56 -2.31 13.32
N LEU A 138 -19.34 -1.79 13.11
CA LEU A 138 -19.11 -0.79 12.05
C LEU A 138 -18.76 -1.41 10.71
N THR A 139 -18.13 -2.60 10.67
CA THR A 139 -17.74 -3.22 9.40
C THR A 139 -18.93 -3.45 8.46
N PRO A 140 -20.08 -4.00 8.91
CA PRO A 140 -21.23 -4.19 8.03
C PRO A 140 -21.79 -2.87 7.50
N ILE A 141 -21.77 -1.81 8.32
CA ILE A 141 -22.24 -0.48 7.94
C ILE A 141 -21.33 0.13 6.89
N ILE A 142 -20.01 0.11 7.14
CA ILE A 142 -19.00 0.62 6.22
C ILE A 142 -19.08 -0.14 4.89
N TYR A 143 -19.13 -1.48 4.95
CA TYR A 143 -19.17 -2.31 3.76
C TYR A 143 -20.45 -2.09 2.94
N SER A 144 -21.61 -1.95 3.60
CA SER A 144 -22.86 -1.57 2.93
C SER A 144 -22.73 -0.22 2.21
N LYS A 145 -22.05 0.76 2.82
CA LYS A 145 -21.78 2.05 2.16
C LYS A 145 -20.83 1.91 0.98
N ILE A 146 -19.82 1.04 1.06
CA ILE A 146 -18.93 0.74 -0.06
C ILE A 146 -19.71 0.14 -1.22
N GLU A 147 -20.58 -0.85 -0.98
CA GLU A 147 -21.40 -1.45 -2.04
C GLU A 147 -22.33 -0.41 -2.70
N GLN A 148 -22.88 0.54 -1.94
CA GLN A 148 -23.62 1.67 -2.49
C GLN A 148 -22.74 2.55 -3.39
N ILE A 149 -21.54 2.91 -2.96
CA ILE A 149 -20.58 3.72 -3.74
C ILE A 149 -20.25 3.02 -5.07
N ARG A 150 -20.00 1.70 -5.03
CA ARG A 150 -19.72 0.90 -6.23
C ARG A 150 -20.91 0.85 -7.18
N ALA A 151 -22.13 0.66 -6.65
CA ALA A 151 -23.35 0.67 -7.44
C ALA A 151 -23.64 2.03 -8.07
N GLU A 152 -23.49 3.12 -7.33
CA GLU A 152 -23.62 4.50 -7.83
C GLU A 152 -22.59 4.78 -8.94
N ARG A 153 -21.36 4.32 -8.76
CA ARG A 153 -20.30 4.45 -9.76
C ARG A 153 -20.60 3.66 -11.02
N ALA A 154 -21.05 2.41 -10.89
CA ALA A 154 -21.46 1.59 -12.03
C ALA A 154 -22.65 2.19 -12.80
N ALA A 155 -23.56 2.88 -12.12
CA ALA A 155 -24.66 3.58 -12.77
C ALA A 155 -24.20 4.80 -13.59
N GLN A 156 -23.10 5.44 -13.20
CA GLN A 156 -22.52 6.60 -13.88
C GLN A 156 -21.48 6.22 -14.95
N ASP A 157 -20.88 5.05 -14.82
CA ASP A 157 -19.78 4.55 -15.66
C ASP A 157 -20.06 3.10 -16.09
N PRO A 158 -20.65 2.89 -17.29
CA PRO A 158 -21.01 1.57 -17.78
C PRO A 158 -19.82 0.60 -17.91
N GLU A 159 -18.60 1.12 -18.04
CA GLU A 159 -17.38 0.31 -18.18
C GLU A 159 -16.79 -0.11 -16.82
N TYR A 160 -17.33 0.38 -15.71
CA TYR A 160 -16.78 0.13 -14.37
C TYR A 160 -16.56 -1.34 -14.06
N TYR A 161 -17.58 -2.19 -14.26
CA TYR A 161 -17.47 -3.63 -14.00
C TYR A 161 -16.65 -4.40 -15.05
N ASN A 162 -16.35 -3.79 -16.21
CA ASN A 162 -15.39 -4.37 -17.16
C ASN A 162 -13.95 -4.15 -16.70
N ARG A 163 -13.69 -3.06 -15.97
CA ARG A 163 -12.37 -2.74 -15.44
C ARG A 163 -12.05 -3.53 -14.18
N ILE A 164 -12.99 -3.64 -13.24
CA ILE A 164 -12.74 -4.30 -11.96
C ILE A 164 -13.06 -5.80 -11.99
N ASN A 165 -12.43 -6.58 -11.11
CA ASN A 165 -12.71 -8.01 -10.95
C ASN A 165 -13.54 -8.26 -9.69
N LYS A 166 -14.71 -8.90 -9.81
CA LYS A 166 -15.59 -9.14 -8.66
C LYS A 166 -14.90 -9.88 -7.51
N GLU A 167 -14.22 -11.00 -7.80
CA GLU A 167 -13.56 -11.86 -6.79
C GLU A 167 -12.47 -11.12 -6.02
N LEU A 168 -11.73 -10.21 -6.67
CA LEU A 168 -10.70 -9.42 -6.00
C LEU A 168 -11.26 -8.35 -5.04
N ASN A 169 -12.54 -7.95 -5.22
CA ASN A 169 -13.14 -6.81 -4.52
C ASN A 169 -14.25 -7.19 -3.53
N GLU A 170 -14.88 -8.35 -3.70
CA GLU A 170 -15.97 -8.83 -2.86
C GLU A 170 -15.48 -9.02 -1.41
N GLY A 171 -16.21 -8.43 -0.46
CA GLY A 171 -15.84 -8.42 0.95
C GLY A 171 -14.66 -7.53 1.30
N LYS A 172 -14.08 -6.77 0.37
CA LYS A 172 -12.91 -5.92 0.60
C LYS A 172 -13.21 -4.43 0.45
N ILE A 173 -12.45 -3.61 1.16
CA ILE A 173 -12.46 -2.15 1.09
C ILE A 173 -11.10 -1.72 0.55
N ASN A 174 -11.11 -0.97 -0.55
CA ASN A 174 -9.90 -0.51 -1.20
C ASN A 174 -9.74 1.01 -1.06
N ILE A 175 -8.61 1.43 -0.49
CA ILE A 175 -8.33 2.82 -0.12
C ILE A 175 -7.09 3.27 -0.89
N LEU A 176 -7.27 4.22 -1.80
CA LEU A 176 -6.17 4.86 -2.50
C LEU A 176 -5.65 6.02 -1.65
N ILE A 177 -4.37 5.96 -1.30
CA ILE A 177 -3.67 7.00 -0.56
C ILE A 177 -2.57 7.57 -1.46
N THR A 178 -2.54 8.89 -1.54
CA THR A 178 -1.54 9.64 -2.29
C THR A 178 -0.76 10.57 -1.39
N GLY A 179 0.57 10.52 -1.50
CA GLY A 179 1.50 11.43 -0.85
C GLY A 179 2.01 12.47 -1.83
N GLY A 180 1.89 13.73 -1.45
CA GLY A 180 2.41 14.87 -2.22
C GLY A 180 2.48 16.12 -1.35
N ARG A 181 3.07 17.18 -1.89
CA ARG A 181 2.99 18.50 -1.28
C ARG A 181 1.70 19.19 -1.71
N GLU A 182 1.09 19.99 -0.83
CA GLU A 182 -0.16 20.71 -1.17
C GLU A 182 0.00 21.65 -2.38
N ASP A 183 1.21 22.14 -2.64
CA ASP A 183 1.54 23.02 -3.76
C ASP A 183 2.03 22.30 -5.02
N ASP A 184 2.20 20.98 -4.97
CA ASP A 184 2.72 20.19 -6.10
C ASP A 184 1.59 19.40 -6.78
N PRO A 185 1.34 19.61 -8.09
CA PRO A 185 0.37 18.81 -8.83
C PRO A 185 0.82 17.35 -9.03
N LEU A 186 2.05 16.99 -8.69
CA LEU A 186 2.59 15.63 -8.77
C LEU A 186 2.39 14.85 -7.47
N THR A 187 2.16 13.55 -7.63
CA THR A 187 2.06 12.62 -6.51
C THR A 187 3.23 11.65 -6.52
N ASP A 188 4.17 11.82 -5.58
CA ASP A 188 5.36 10.98 -5.52
C ASP A 188 5.12 9.63 -4.86
N SER A 189 4.10 9.51 -3.99
CA SER A 189 3.70 8.25 -3.35
C SER A 189 2.28 7.89 -3.72
N ILE A 190 2.07 6.74 -4.39
CA ILE A 190 0.76 6.25 -4.79
C ILE A 190 0.61 4.83 -4.27
N GLN A 191 -0.29 4.64 -3.30
CA GLN A 191 -0.49 3.35 -2.64
C GLN A 191 -1.98 2.99 -2.57
N LEU A 192 -2.33 1.79 -3.02
CA LEU A 192 -3.67 1.24 -2.87
C LEU A 192 -3.65 0.18 -1.78
N PHE A 193 -4.44 0.39 -0.73
CA PHE A 193 -4.62 -0.55 0.36
C PHE A 193 -5.90 -1.36 0.14
N SER A 194 -5.80 -2.68 0.07
CA SER A 194 -6.96 -3.58 -0.02
C SER A 194 -7.14 -4.32 1.29
N TRP A 195 -8.20 -4.00 2.01
CA TRP A 195 -8.48 -4.53 3.34
C TRP A 195 -9.69 -5.47 3.33
N ASP A 196 -9.49 -6.69 3.79
CA ASP A 196 -10.56 -7.63 4.14
C ASP A 196 -10.82 -7.55 5.65
N PRO A 197 -11.93 -6.92 6.07
CA PRO A 197 -12.26 -6.76 7.48
C PRO A 197 -12.80 -8.05 8.12
N ASN A 198 -13.15 -9.09 7.36
CA ASN A 198 -13.58 -10.39 7.90
C ASN A 198 -12.36 -11.21 8.34
N THR A 199 -11.31 -11.23 7.51
CA THR A 199 -10.05 -11.91 7.85
C THR A 199 -9.04 -11.00 8.55
N ASN A 200 -9.31 -9.70 8.62
CA ASN A 200 -8.38 -8.66 9.07
C ASN A 200 -7.06 -8.68 8.27
N THR A 201 -7.16 -8.94 6.97
CA THR A 201 -6.01 -8.98 6.08
C THR A 201 -5.91 -7.67 5.31
N LEU A 202 -4.75 -7.02 5.37
CA LEU A 202 -4.44 -5.81 4.63
C LEU A 202 -3.36 -6.11 3.60
N TYR A 203 -3.63 -5.77 2.34
CA TYR A 203 -2.64 -5.76 1.26
C TYR A 203 -2.29 -4.31 0.91
N ALA A 204 -1.02 -4.04 0.62
CA ALA A 204 -0.56 -2.74 0.13
C ALA A 204 -0.01 -2.90 -1.30
N VAL A 205 -0.46 -2.06 -2.22
CA VAL A 205 0.00 -2.03 -3.62
C VAL A 205 0.65 -0.68 -3.89
N ALA A 206 1.97 -0.67 -4.05
CA ALA A 206 2.75 0.54 -4.31
C ALA A 206 3.00 0.70 -5.81
N PHE A 207 2.64 1.87 -6.35
CA PHE A 207 2.79 2.18 -7.77
C PHE A 207 4.04 3.03 -8.00
N PRO A 208 4.94 2.63 -8.93
CA PRO A 208 6.03 3.48 -9.35
C PRO A 208 5.50 4.77 -9.97
N ARG A 209 5.97 5.92 -9.49
CA ARG A 209 5.53 7.24 -9.98
C ARG A 209 5.75 7.44 -11.49
N ASP A 210 6.78 6.78 -12.04
CA ASP A 210 7.19 6.89 -13.44
C ASP A 210 6.53 5.87 -14.38
N LEU A 211 5.57 5.10 -13.87
CA LEU A 211 4.73 4.20 -14.66
C LEU A 211 3.88 5.01 -15.65
N GLN A 212 3.92 4.68 -16.93
CA GLN A 212 3.04 5.27 -17.92
C GLN A 212 1.59 4.85 -17.65
N SER A 213 0.69 5.83 -17.73
CA SER A 213 -0.76 5.65 -17.66
C SER A 213 -1.37 6.03 -19.02
N PRO A 214 -2.05 5.10 -19.71
CA PRO A 214 -2.81 5.40 -20.91
C PRO A 214 -3.92 6.45 -20.67
N GLU A 215 -4.46 6.51 -19.45
CA GLU A 215 -5.44 7.51 -19.05
C GLU A 215 -4.83 8.92 -19.02
N ALA A 216 -3.65 9.05 -18.40
CA ALA A 216 -2.87 10.28 -18.42
C ALA A 216 -2.47 10.66 -19.85
N LEU A 217 -1.96 9.70 -20.64
CA LEU A 217 -1.65 9.89 -22.07
C LEU A 217 -2.86 10.39 -22.86
N ASN A 218 -4.03 9.78 -22.66
CA ASN A 218 -5.25 10.17 -23.35
C ASN A 218 -5.69 11.59 -22.96
N LYS A 219 -5.43 12.00 -21.71
CA LYS A 219 -5.73 13.34 -21.22
C LYS A 219 -4.74 14.40 -21.74
N THR A 220 -3.44 14.12 -21.72
CA THR A 220 -2.40 15.09 -22.06
C THR A 220 -2.04 15.12 -23.54
N LYS A 221 -2.30 14.01 -24.25
CA LYS A 221 -1.87 13.76 -25.64
C LYS A 221 -0.35 13.89 -25.83
N ASP A 222 0.40 13.78 -24.74
CA ASP A 222 1.85 13.91 -24.73
C ASP A 222 2.48 12.69 -24.05
N PRO A 223 3.20 11.85 -24.80
CA PRO A 223 3.85 10.66 -24.24
C PRO A 223 4.86 10.99 -23.15
N THR A 224 5.51 12.15 -23.19
CA THR A 224 6.48 12.56 -22.15
C THR A 224 5.79 12.99 -20.85
N ASN A 225 4.52 13.37 -20.93
CA ASN A 225 3.67 13.79 -19.81
C ASN A 225 2.49 12.83 -19.61
N SER A 226 2.79 11.53 -19.61
CA SER A 226 1.79 10.46 -19.48
C SER A 226 2.01 9.56 -18.26
N ARG A 227 2.78 10.01 -17.26
CA ARG A 227 3.03 9.22 -16.05
C ARG A 227 1.84 9.19 -15.12
N ILE A 228 1.70 8.12 -14.36
CA ILE A 228 0.65 7.94 -13.37
C ILE A 228 0.69 9.02 -12.27
N ASN A 229 1.88 9.50 -11.89
CA ASN A 229 2.01 10.60 -10.93
C ASN A 229 1.50 11.96 -11.41
N GLN A 230 1.26 12.10 -12.71
CA GLN A 230 0.68 13.31 -13.30
C GLN A 230 -0.85 13.23 -13.36
N ALA A 231 -1.45 12.05 -13.18
CA ALA A 231 -2.90 11.87 -13.33
C ALA A 231 -3.68 12.78 -12.37
N LEU A 232 -3.23 12.91 -11.12
CA LEU A 232 -3.86 13.79 -10.13
C LEU A 232 -3.86 15.25 -10.59
N GLY A 233 -2.69 15.79 -10.95
CA GLY A 233 -2.58 17.18 -11.41
C GLY A 233 -3.25 17.47 -12.75
N LYS A 234 -3.40 16.47 -13.63
CA LYS A 234 -3.96 16.65 -14.98
C LYS A 234 -5.46 16.37 -15.11
N GLY A 235 -6.01 15.54 -14.23
CA GLY A 235 -7.42 15.14 -14.29
C GLY A 235 -8.07 14.90 -12.94
N GLY A 236 -7.41 15.28 -11.84
CA GLY A 236 -7.92 15.12 -10.50
C GLY A 236 -7.94 13.66 -10.02
N PRO A 237 -8.53 13.43 -8.83
CA PRO A 237 -8.61 12.11 -8.23
C PRO A 237 -9.28 11.07 -9.14
N GLU A 238 -10.27 11.48 -9.96
CA GLU A 238 -10.98 10.57 -10.85
C GLU A 238 -10.11 10.01 -11.98
N LEU A 239 -9.17 10.80 -12.53
CA LEU A 239 -8.26 10.30 -13.55
C LEU A 239 -7.27 9.30 -12.95
N LEU A 240 -6.75 9.60 -11.76
CA LEU A 240 -5.89 8.67 -11.04
C LEU A 240 -6.64 7.39 -10.66
N ARG A 241 -7.88 7.54 -10.16
CA ARG A 241 -8.77 6.42 -9.83
C ARG A 241 -8.92 5.47 -11.02
N LEU A 242 -9.25 6.02 -12.19
CA LEU A 242 -9.42 5.25 -13.41
C LEU A 242 -8.13 4.49 -13.80
N ALA A 243 -6.98 5.15 -13.72
CA ALA A 243 -5.70 4.52 -14.00
C ALA A 243 -5.39 3.35 -13.05
N ILE A 244 -5.66 3.52 -11.76
CA ILE A 244 -5.44 2.49 -10.74
C ILE A 244 -6.40 1.31 -10.91
N GLU A 245 -7.68 1.56 -11.19
CA GLU A 245 -8.66 0.50 -11.48
C GLU A 245 -8.27 -0.30 -12.72
N ASN A 246 -7.88 0.40 -13.81
CA ASN A 246 -7.42 -0.25 -15.03
C ASN A 246 -6.14 -1.06 -14.80
N ALA A 247 -5.19 -0.54 -14.03
CA ALA A 247 -3.94 -1.23 -13.75
C ALA A 247 -4.12 -2.49 -12.90
N THR A 248 -5.07 -2.54 -11.97
CA THR A 248 -5.11 -3.58 -10.93
C THR A 248 -6.35 -4.47 -10.90
N ALA A 249 -7.43 -4.08 -11.57
CA ALA A 249 -8.76 -4.66 -11.41
C ALA A 249 -9.36 -4.50 -10.01
N LEU A 250 -8.75 -3.70 -9.13
CA LEU A 250 -9.30 -3.34 -7.83
C LEU A 250 -10.12 -2.06 -7.97
N SER A 251 -11.32 -2.04 -7.38
CA SER A 251 -12.10 -0.82 -7.20
C SER A 251 -11.31 0.14 -6.32
N VAL A 252 -11.43 1.44 -6.54
CA VAL A 252 -10.97 2.44 -5.59
C VAL A 252 -12.20 2.98 -4.87
N ASP A 253 -12.42 2.51 -3.64
CA ASP A 253 -13.65 2.80 -2.90
C ASP A 253 -13.53 4.12 -2.15
N LEU A 254 -12.35 4.38 -1.57
CA LEU A 254 -12.02 5.59 -0.83
C LEU A 254 -10.73 6.20 -1.38
N TYR A 255 -10.62 7.52 -1.30
CA TYR A 255 -9.44 8.28 -1.71
C TYR A 255 -9.03 9.25 -0.61
N MET A 256 -7.74 9.29 -0.31
CA MET A 256 -7.14 10.26 0.59
C MET A 256 -5.87 10.82 -0.03
N HIS A 257 -5.78 12.15 -0.10
CA HIS A 257 -4.53 12.84 -0.36
C HIS A 257 -3.95 13.30 0.97
N THR A 258 -2.67 13.08 1.19
CA THR A 258 -2.00 13.42 2.43
C THR A 258 -0.60 13.98 2.17
N ASN A 259 -0.10 14.76 3.12
CA ASN A 259 1.28 15.20 3.16
C ASN A 259 1.99 14.49 4.33
N PHE A 260 3.32 14.57 4.36
CA PHE A 260 4.10 13.93 5.42
C PHE A 260 3.75 14.39 6.82
N ASP A 261 3.34 15.64 6.98
CA ASP A 261 3.03 16.18 8.29
C ASP A 261 1.76 15.56 8.88
N VAL A 262 0.75 15.24 8.05
CA VAL A 262 -0.44 14.49 8.49
C VAL A 262 -0.09 13.05 8.84
N LEU A 263 0.74 12.36 8.05
CA LEU A 263 1.20 11.00 8.36
C LEU A 263 1.96 10.98 9.70
N LYS A 264 2.89 11.93 9.88
CA LYS A 264 3.65 12.14 11.10
C LYS A 264 2.75 12.38 12.30
N ASP A 265 1.74 13.23 12.16
CA ASP A 265 0.77 13.53 13.20
C ASP A 265 -0.04 12.31 13.61
N VAL A 266 -0.50 11.50 12.63
CA VAL A 266 -1.21 10.25 12.93
C VAL A 266 -0.32 9.30 13.73
N ILE A 267 0.94 9.15 13.32
CA ILE A 267 1.89 8.29 14.02
C ILE A 267 2.09 8.82 15.44
N ASN A 268 2.49 10.08 15.60
CA ASN A 268 2.81 10.65 16.91
C ASN A 268 1.61 10.68 17.87
N LYS A 269 0.39 10.93 17.36
CA LYS A 269 -0.82 11.07 18.19
C LYS A 269 -1.54 9.75 18.46
N THR A 270 -1.37 8.74 17.60
CA THR A 270 -2.19 7.51 17.65
C THR A 270 -1.35 6.25 17.85
N ILE A 271 -0.18 6.17 17.22
CA ILE A 271 0.67 4.98 17.20
C ILE A 271 1.85 5.11 18.19
N GLY A 272 2.39 6.32 18.34
CA GLY A 272 3.63 6.61 19.05
C GLY A 272 4.86 6.33 18.17
N THR A 273 5.13 5.05 17.91
CA THR A 273 6.33 4.61 17.18
C THR A 273 6.06 3.42 16.26
N ILE A 274 6.86 3.27 15.22
CA ILE A 274 6.79 2.16 14.26
C ILE A 274 8.08 1.35 14.31
N ASP A 275 7.95 0.02 14.38
CA ASP A 275 9.10 -0.88 14.29
C ASP A 275 9.42 -1.16 12.81
N ILE A 276 10.65 -0.88 12.37
CA ILE A 276 11.14 -1.22 11.04
C ILE A 276 12.37 -2.11 11.16
N GLU A 277 12.45 -3.13 10.32
CA GLU A 277 13.64 -3.99 10.22
C GLU A 277 14.40 -3.65 8.93
N PHE A 278 15.61 -3.11 9.09
CA PHE A 278 16.49 -2.75 7.99
C PHE A 278 17.43 -3.91 7.64
N ASP A 279 17.60 -4.19 6.35
CA ASP A 279 18.44 -5.30 5.88
C ASP A 279 19.93 -4.90 5.81
N LYS A 280 20.20 -3.59 5.84
CA LYS A 280 21.52 -2.95 5.87
C LYS A 280 21.48 -1.66 6.71
N ASP A 281 22.64 -1.10 6.97
CA ASP A 281 22.73 0.21 7.60
C ASP A 281 22.21 1.29 6.63
N ILE A 282 21.40 2.21 7.15
CA ILE A 282 21.01 3.44 6.46
C ILE A 282 21.90 4.56 6.96
N VAL A 283 22.67 5.15 6.04
CA VAL A 283 23.59 6.25 6.33
C VAL A 283 23.35 7.36 5.32
N ASP A 284 23.04 8.55 5.80
CA ASP A 284 23.11 9.78 5.03
C ASP A 284 23.98 10.79 5.79
N ASN A 285 25.11 11.16 5.21
CA ASN A 285 26.05 12.10 5.84
C ASN A 285 25.80 13.57 5.45
N ALA A 286 24.87 13.81 4.53
CA ALA A 286 24.61 15.13 3.95
C ALA A 286 23.12 15.45 3.93
N TYR A 287 22.36 14.94 4.89
CA TYR A 287 20.94 15.17 4.97
C TYR A 287 20.66 16.66 5.25
N PRO A 288 19.89 17.35 4.40
CA PRO A 288 19.66 18.78 4.54
C PRO A 288 18.80 19.10 5.76
N THR A 289 19.14 20.14 6.50
CA THR A 289 18.28 20.70 7.55
C THR A 289 17.53 21.93 7.05
N GLU A 290 16.43 22.30 7.71
CA GLU A 290 15.57 23.43 7.29
C GLU A 290 16.32 24.77 7.24
N ASP A 291 17.39 24.92 8.02
CA ASP A 291 18.28 26.08 8.06
C ASP A 291 19.44 26.01 7.03
N ASN A 292 19.29 25.19 5.98
CA ASN A 292 20.31 24.93 4.95
C ASN A 292 21.63 24.33 5.50
N GLY A 293 21.59 23.72 6.68
CA GLY A 293 22.69 22.93 7.22
C GLY A 293 22.68 21.49 6.71
N ILE A 294 23.59 20.68 7.25
CA ILE A 294 23.62 19.24 7.04
C ILE A 294 23.65 18.52 8.37
N LYS A 295 22.90 17.43 8.49
CA LYS A 295 22.99 16.48 9.60
C LYS A 295 23.35 15.09 9.07
N ARG A 296 23.94 14.28 9.95
CA ARG A 296 24.14 12.86 9.67
C ARG A 296 22.92 12.08 10.19
N ILE A 297 22.29 11.33 9.30
CA ILE A 297 21.28 10.32 9.65
C ILE A 297 21.94 8.95 9.63
N PHE A 298 21.68 8.18 10.68
CA PHE A 298 22.15 6.80 10.79
C PHE A 298 21.10 5.93 11.45
N TYR A 299 20.66 4.91 10.73
CA TYR A 299 19.87 3.81 11.30
C TYR A 299 20.64 2.50 11.11
N PRO A 300 20.96 1.77 12.19
CA PRO A 300 21.67 0.50 12.08
C PRO A 300 20.81 -0.57 11.42
N LYS A 301 21.46 -1.53 10.76
CA LYS A 301 20.85 -2.78 10.32
C LYS A 301 20.12 -3.46 11.49
N GLY A 302 18.97 -4.06 11.18
CA GLY A 302 18.14 -4.80 12.13
C GLY A 302 16.93 -3.99 12.60
N LYS A 303 16.42 -4.33 13.78
CA LYS A 303 15.18 -3.75 14.31
C LYS A 303 15.44 -2.35 14.86
N ASN A 304 14.67 -1.40 14.35
CA ASN A 304 14.65 -0.01 14.74
C ASN A 304 13.23 0.38 15.13
N THR A 305 13.10 1.23 16.14
CA THR A 305 11.81 1.81 16.56
C THR A 305 11.86 3.29 16.24
N LEU A 306 11.00 3.72 15.32
CA LEU A 306 11.05 5.03 14.69
C LEU A 306 9.83 5.87 15.07
N THR A 307 10.05 7.16 15.33
CA THR A 307 8.98 8.16 15.51
C THR A 307 8.43 8.65 14.16
N GLY A 308 7.38 9.48 14.18
CA GLY A 308 6.94 10.16 12.96
C GLY A 308 8.03 11.01 12.32
N GLU A 309 8.84 11.71 13.14
CA GLU A 309 9.98 12.49 12.69
C GLU A 309 11.06 11.63 12.01
N ASP A 310 11.40 10.47 12.58
CA ASP A 310 12.36 9.54 11.99
C ASP A 310 11.91 9.02 10.61
N LEU A 311 10.60 8.84 10.42
CA LEU A 311 10.06 8.35 9.16
C LEU A 311 10.06 9.41 8.06
N LYS A 312 9.81 10.68 8.44
CA LYS A 312 9.98 11.83 7.53
C LYS A 312 11.45 11.97 7.11
N ASP A 313 12.36 11.76 8.05
CA ASP A 313 13.78 11.75 7.79
C ASP A 313 14.18 10.62 6.84
N LEU A 314 13.66 9.40 7.06
CA LEU A 314 13.92 8.25 6.23
C LEU A 314 13.42 8.45 4.78
N GLU A 315 12.18 8.93 4.57
CA GLU A 315 11.60 9.30 3.25
C GLU A 315 12.55 10.12 2.38
N LEU A 316 13.17 11.12 3.00
CA LEU A 316 13.93 12.13 2.32
C LEU A 316 15.40 11.70 2.10
N THR A 317 15.82 10.55 2.65
CA THR A 317 17.13 9.99 2.36
C THR A 317 17.19 9.45 0.92
N PRO A 318 18.29 9.66 0.16
CA PRO A 318 18.42 9.21 -1.24
C PRO A 318 18.48 7.68 -1.46
N HIS A 319 18.13 6.84 -0.48
CA HIS A 319 18.23 5.39 -0.60
C HIS A 319 16.95 4.77 -1.18
N PRO A 320 17.04 3.82 -2.12
CA PRO A 320 15.85 3.12 -2.61
C PRO A 320 15.20 2.34 -1.46
N PHE A 321 14.01 2.79 -1.03
CA PHE A 321 13.18 2.10 -0.03
C PHE A 321 12.84 0.69 -0.54
N GLN A 322 13.36 -0.32 0.15
CA GLN A 322 13.11 -1.75 -0.08
C GLN A 322 13.14 -2.47 1.28
N GLU A 323 12.39 -2.00 2.29
CA GLU A 323 12.60 -2.47 3.68
C GLU A 323 11.31 -2.65 4.48
N LYS A 324 11.41 -3.50 5.50
CA LYS A 324 10.32 -4.22 6.16
C LYS A 324 9.62 -3.33 7.20
N MET A 325 8.53 -2.66 6.82
CA MET A 325 7.76 -1.81 7.73
C MET A 325 6.80 -2.65 8.59
N THR A 326 7.07 -2.76 9.90
CA THR A 326 6.19 -3.47 10.84
C THR A 326 5.43 -2.47 11.71
N LEU A 327 4.24 -2.08 11.27
CA LEU A 327 3.27 -1.41 12.14
C LEU A 327 2.84 -2.38 13.26
N LYS A 328 3.34 -2.19 14.48
CA LYS A 328 2.72 -2.77 15.68
C LYS A 328 1.54 -1.89 16.06
N SER A 329 0.33 -2.45 16.00
CA SER A 329 -0.82 -1.80 16.64
C SER A 329 -0.70 -1.95 18.14
N LEU A 330 -0.98 -0.88 18.88
CA LEU A 330 -1.39 -0.96 20.29
C LEU A 330 -2.61 -1.88 20.47
#